data_AF-A0A949MHB0-F1
#
_entry.id   AF-A0A949MHB0-F1
#
_cell.length_a   1.000
_cell.length_b   1.000
_cell.length_c   1.000
_cell.angle_alpha   90.00
_cell.angle_beta   90.00
_cell.angle_gamma   90.00
#
_symmetry.space_group_name_H-M   'P 1'
#
loop_
_entity.id
_entity.type
_entity.pdbx_description
1 polymer ?
#
loop_
_entity_poly.entity_id
_entity_poly.type
_entity_poly.pdbx_seq_one_letter_code
_entity_poly.pdbx_strand_id
1 'polypeptide(L)' 'MAYSDKVIDHYENPRNVGSFAKDDPAVGTGMVGAPACGDVMKLQIKVNEQGIIEDAR' A
#
# COMPACT_ATOMS: atom_id res chain seq x y z
N MET A 1 24.19 5.01 11.60
CA MET A 1 22.77 4.89 12.01
C MET A 1 22.24 3.56 11.50
N ALA A 2 21.29 2.94 12.20
CA ALA A 2 20.80 1.60 11.87
C ALA A 2 19.91 1.57 10.61
N TYR A 3 19.42 2.72 10.15
CA TYR A 3 18.57 2.84 8.97
C TYR A 3 19.19 3.78 7.95
N SER A 4 18.95 3.48 6.66
CA SER A 4 19.34 4.38 5.57
C SER A 4 18.45 5.62 5.54
N ASP A 5 18.99 6.73 5.04
CA ASP A 5 18.26 8.00 4.90
C ASP A 5 16.97 7.83 4.08
N LYS A 6 16.96 6.94 3.08
CA LYS A 6 15.78 6.61 2.28
C LYS A 6 14.68 5.96 3.13
N VAL A 7 15.04 5.04 4.01
CA VAL A 7 14.06 4.37 4.88
C VAL A 7 13.44 5.37 5.85
N ILE A 8 14.27 6.23 6.44
CA ILE A 8 13.81 7.28 7.36
C ILE A 8 12.87 8.26 6.64
N ASP A 9 13.24 8.73 5.44
CA ASP A 9 12.40 9.64 4.65
C ASP A 9 11.02 9.03 4.33
N HIS A 10 10.96 7.77 3.93
CA HIS A 10 9.69 7.09 3.67
C HIS A 10 8.85 6.84 4.93
N TYR A 11 9.49 6.74 6.10
CA TYR A 11 8.81 6.57 7.38
C TYR A 11 8.25 7.89 7.92
N GLU A 12 9.04 8.97 7.86
CA GLU A 12 8.65 10.30 8.34
C GLU A 12 7.71 11.02 7.35
N ASN A 13 7.88 10.80 6.05
CA ASN A 13 7.07 11.36 4.98
C ASN A 13 6.37 10.24 4.17
N PRO A 14 5.42 9.52 4.77
CA PRO A 14 4.81 8.37 4.13
C PRO A 14 3.97 8.82 2.93
N ARG A 15 4.19 8.14 1.80
CA ARG A 15 3.52 8.42 0.52
C ARG A 15 2.42 7.39 0.32
N ASN A 16 1.29 7.83 -0.24
CA ASN A 16 0.15 6.96 -0.54
C ASN A 16 -0.55 6.35 0.69
N VAL A 17 -0.49 7.00 1.85
CA VAL A 17 -1.23 6.52 3.02
C VAL A 17 -2.73 6.63 2.78
N GLY A 18 -3.46 5.55 3.04
CA GLY A 18 -4.92 5.59 3.07
C GLY A 18 -5.57 4.24 2.76
N SER A 19 -6.77 4.32 2.22
CA SER A 19 -7.50 3.17 1.71
C SER A 19 -8.53 3.59 0.69
N PHE A 20 -8.74 2.77 -0.32
CA PHE A 20 -9.88 2.92 -1.21
C PHE A 20 -11.13 2.27 -0.62
N ALA A 21 -12.29 2.58 -1.20
CA ALA A 21 -13.54 1.91 -0.90
C ALA A 21 -13.42 0.41 -1.20
N LYS A 22 -13.95 -0.44 -0.31
CA LYS A 22 -13.80 -1.92 -0.42
C LYS A 22 -14.64 -2.53 -1.53
N ASP A 23 -15.65 -1.80 -1.96
CA ASP A 23 -16.66 -2.18 -2.94
C ASP A 23 -16.42 -1.58 -4.33
N ASP A 24 -15.35 -0.79 -4.52
CA ASP A 24 -14.96 -0.30 -5.84
C ASP A 24 -14.46 -1.49 -6.70
N PRO A 25 -15.18 -1.87 -7.78
CA PRO A 25 -14.79 -3.00 -8.63
C PRO A 25 -13.48 -2.77 -9.37
N ALA A 26 -13.03 -1.52 -9.50
CA ALA A 26 -11.74 -1.17 -10.09
C ALA A 26 -10.57 -1.33 -9.10
N VAL A 27 -10.84 -1.67 -7.83
CA VAL A 27 -9.82 -1.75 -6.78
C VAL A 27 -9.46 -3.19 -6.43
N GLY A 28 -8.20 -3.56 -6.66
CA GLY A 28 -7.60 -4.78 -6.15
C GLY A 28 -7.03 -4.55 -4.74
N THR A 29 -7.39 -5.39 -3.78
CA THR A 29 -6.86 -5.33 -2.40
C THR A 29 -6.07 -6.59 -2.06
N GLY A 30 -4.78 -6.43 -1.75
CA GLY A 30 -3.93 -7.47 -1.19
C GLY A 30 -3.64 -7.19 0.27
N MET A 31 -3.97 -8.13 1.15
CA MET A 31 -3.59 -8.07 2.56
C MET A 31 -2.77 -9.31 2.88
N VAL A 32 -1.53 -9.11 3.29
CA VAL A 32 -0.56 -10.16 3.59
C VAL A 32 0.07 -9.88 4.94
N GLY A 33 0.31 -10.93 5.71
CA GLY A 33 0.90 -10.80 7.03
C GLY A 33 0.59 -12.03 7.88
N ALA A 34 1.54 -12.39 8.72
CA ALA A 34 1.35 -13.42 9.74
C ALA A 34 1.29 -12.71 11.09
N PRO A 35 0.22 -12.88 11.89
CA PRO A 35 0.14 -12.32 13.24
C PRO A 35 1.35 -12.70 14.10
N ALA A 36 1.96 -13.85 13.82
CA ALA A 36 3.15 -14.35 14.50
C ALA A 36 4.42 -13.50 14.30
N CYS A 37 4.51 -12.74 13.21
CA CYS A 37 5.68 -11.93 12.89
C CYS A 37 5.51 -10.44 13.23
N GLY A 38 4.32 -10.02 13.68
CA GLY A 38 4.03 -8.64 14.06
C GLY A 38 3.77 -7.68 12.89
N ASP A 39 4.04 -8.11 11.65
CA ASP A 39 3.91 -7.28 10.46
C ASP A 39 2.71 -7.71 9.61
N VAL A 40 1.82 -6.76 9.38
CA VAL A 40 0.70 -6.87 8.44
C VAL A 40 0.81 -5.75 7.42
N MET A 41 0.85 -6.12 6.14
CA MET A 41 0.87 -5.20 5.03
C MET A 41 -0.44 -5.29 4.26
N LYS A 42 -1.04 -4.13 4.01
CA LYS A 42 -2.20 -3.99 3.14
C LYS A 42 -1.82 -3.05 2.01
N LEU A 43 -2.05 -3.48 0.77
CA LEU A 43 -1.79 -2.71 -0.43
C LEU A 43 -3.02 -2.79 -1.33
N GLN A 44 -3.47 -1.62 -1.80
CA GLN A 44 -4.60 -1.49 -2.70
C GLN A 44 -4.16 -0.78 -3.98
N ILE A 45 -4.58 -1.28 -5.12
CA ILE A 45 -4.34 -0.66 -6.44
C ILE A 45 -5.68 -0.40 -7.13
N LYS A 46 -5.77 0.73 -7.83
CA LYS A 46 -6.91 1.05 -8.69
C LYS A 46 -6.48 0.88 -10.15
N VAL A 47 -7.25 0.10 -10.91
CA VAL A 47 -6.97 -0.25 -12.30
C VAL A 47 -8.08 0.30 -13.19
N ASN A 48 -7.73 0.99 -14.26
CA ASN A 48 -8.72 1.49 -15.22
C ASN A 48 -9.14 0.46 -16.25
N GLU A 49 -10.09 0.85 -17.11
CA GLU A 49 -10.67 -0.02 -18.14
C GLU A 49 -9.63 -0.52 -19.16
N GLN A 50 -8.51 0.18 -19.32
CA GLN A 50 -7.40 -0.21 -20.19
C GLN A 50 -6.41 -1.16 -19.50
N GLY A 51 -6.65 -1.51 -18.23
CA GLY A 51 -5.78 -2.38 -17.44
C GLY A 51 -4.56 -1.66 -16.86
N ILE A 52 -4.54 -0.33 -16.82
CA ILE A 52 -3.44 0.48 -16.30
C ILE A 52 -3.72 0.83 -14.83
N ILE A 53 -2.70 0.71 -13.97
CA ILE A 53 -2.78 1.15 -12.57
C ILE A 53 -2.74 2.67 -12.51
N GLU A 54 -3.82 3.28 -12.04
CA GLU A 54 -3.94 4.74 -11.93
C GLU A 54 -3.49 5.27 -10.57
N ASP A 55 -3.71 4.49 -9.51
CA ASP A 55 -3.38 4.91 -8.15
C ASP A 55 -3.15 3.70 -7.23
N ALA A 56 -2.43 3.92 -6.13
CA ALA A 56 -2.15 2.93 -5.11
C ALA A 56 -2.22 3.54 -3.71
N ARG A 57 -2.67 2.75 -2.73
CA ARG A 57 -2.74 3.12 -1.30
C ARG A 57 -2.35 1.95 -0.40
#